data_AF-A0A349W144-F1
#
_entry.id   AF-A0A349W144-F1
#
_cell.length_a   1.000
_cell.length_b   1.000
_cell.length_c   1.000
_cell.angle_alpha   90.00
_cell.angle_beta   90.00
_cell.angle_gamma   90.00
#
_symmetry.space_group_name_H-M   'P 1'
#
loop_
_entity.id
_entity.type
_entity.pdbx_description
1 polymer ?
#
loop_
_entity_poly.entity_id
_entity_poly.type
_entity_poly.pdbx_seq_one_letter_code
_entity_poly.pdbx_strand_id
1 'polypeptide(L)'
;MEGSVNKYSFVFQPDEAGIVLVDGLKRRLRASLAELLPDKNKGWYPSCNSKAHVTICAFEADACKLTMAIEALQETLVYERSQYVYFDHFSSFAGGAFYIAPTVHARSYLKDRARKVVQTLTEFDLIEISDEPHISIGRRLEPEQLEIAKEQLRSVDLSFMCKGVHVRQYKPDLGQYEIIDFIQFGNQSKENSGQLAFKF
;
A
#
# COMPACT_ATOMS: atom_id res chain seq x y z
N MET A 1 16.95 16.83 -23.47
CA MET A 1 16.04 15.67 -23.56
C MET A 1 15.10 15.80 -22.37
N GLU A 2 13.86 16.24 -22.58
CA GLU A 2 12.83 16.16 -21.55
C GLU A 2 12.61 14.68 -21.24
N GLY A 3 12.84 14.28 -19.99
CA GLY A 3 12.55 12.92 -19.55
C GLY A 3 11.04 12.71 -19.59
N SER A 4 10.59 11.53 -20.06
CA SER A 4 9.17 11.19 -20.02
C SER A 4 8.67 11.21 -18.57
N VAL A 5 7.63 12.00 -18.30
CA VAL A 5 6.95 12.01 -16.99
C VAL A 5 6.18 10.71 -16.83
N ASN A 6 6.36 10.07 -15.67
CA ASN A 6 5.74 8.80 -15.30
C ASN A 6 5.02 8.93 -13.95
N LYS A 7 3.98 8.10 -13.74
CA LYS A 7 3.28 8.00 -12.46
C LYS A 7 3.95 6.95 -11.57
N TYR A 8 4.36 7.36 -10.38
CA TYR A 8 4.97 6.50 -9.38
C TYR A 8 4.09 6.42 -8.13
N SER A 9 4.15 5.27 -7.44
CA SER A 9 3.44 5.03 -6.19
C SER A 9 4.37 4.38 -5.17
N PHE A 10 4.33 4.93 -3.95
CA PHE A 10 5.05 4.40 -2.79
C PHE A 10 4.09 3.61 -1.92
N VAL A 11 4.47 2.39 -1.58
CA VAL A 11 3.59 1.45 -0.88
C VAL A 11 4.33 0.61 0.15
N PHE A 12 3.61 0.16 1.19
CA PHE A 12 4.02 -1.04 1.91
C PHE A 12 3.48 -2.26 1.17
N GLN A 13 4.28 -3.31 1.05
CA GLN A 13 3.88 -4.53 0.36
C GLN A 13 4.08 -5.73 1.27
N PRO A 14 3.08 -6.63 1.39
CA PRO A 14 3.28 -7.93 1.99
C PRO A 14 4.36 -8.74 1.28
N ASP A 15 4.82 -9.80 1.95
CA ASP A 15 5.66 -10.81 1.32
C ASP A 15 4.87 -11.67 0.32
N GLU A 16 5.55 -12.63 -0.31
CA GLU A 16 4.94 -13.49 -1.32
C GLU A 16 3.73 -14.27 -0.77
N ALA A 17 3.80 -14.73 0.48
CA ALA A 17 2.69 -15.44 1.11
C ALA A 17 1.46 -14.52 1.27
N GLY A 18 1.67 -13.28 1.73
CA GLY A 18 0.61 -12.27 1.80
C GLY A 18 0.03 -11.90 0.44
N ILE A 19 0.86 -11.80 -0.60
CA ILE A 19 0.42 -11.55 -1.98
C ILE A 19 -0.46 -12.70 -2.49
N VAL A 20 0.01 -13.94 -2.36
CA VAL A 20 -0.72 -15.14 -2.78
C VAL A 20 -2.06 -15.27 -2.05
N LEU A 21 -2.10 -14.96 -0.75
CA LEU A 21 -3.33 -14.96 0.03
C LEU A 21 -4.35 -13.97 -0.53
N VAL A 22 -3.93 -12.74 -0.79
CA VAL A 22 -4.80 -11.67 -1.31
C VAL A 22 -5.27 -11.99 -2.73
N ASP A 23 -4.39 -12.52 -3.59
CA ASP A 23 -4.77 -12.96 -4.94
C ASP A 23 -5.78 -14.12 -4.88
N GLY A 24 -5.64 -15.02 -3.91
CA GLY A 24 -6.65 -16.05 -3.61
C GLY A 24 -8.01 -15.45 -3.21
N LEU A 25 -8.01 -14.44 -2.33
CA LEU A 25 -9.24 -13.73 -1.94
C LEU A 25 -9.92 -13.04 -3.12
N LYS A 26 -9.15 -12.36 -3.98
CA LYS A 26 -9.66 -11.68 -5.16
C LYS A 26 -10.25 -12.65 -6.18
N ARG A 27 -9.57 -13.78 -6.42
CA ARG A 27 -10.09 -14.83 -7.30
C ARG A 27 -11.38 -15.45 -6.76
N ARG A 28 -11.46 -15.71 -5.45
CA ARG A 28 -12.69 -16.19 -4.81
C ARG A 28 -13.83 -15.19 -4.98
N LEU A 29 -13.61 -13.92 -4.67
CA LEU A 29 -14.63 -12.89 -4.86
C LEU A 29 -15.10 -12.82 -6.31
N ARG A 30 -14.17 -12.79 -7.27
CA ARG A 30 -14.49 -12.80 -8.71
C ARG A 30 -15.35 -14.00 -9.10
N ALA A 31 -15.02 -15.19 -8.61
CA ALA A 31 -15.78 -16.40 -8.88
C ALA A 31 -17.20 -16.33 -8.30
N SER A 32 -17.34 -15.93 -7.04
CA SER A 32 -18.65 -15.75 -6.39
C SER A 32 -19.51 -14.72 -7.10
N LEU A 33 -18.93 -13.59 -7.52
CA LEU A 33 -19.66 -12.57 -8.28
C LEU A 33 -20.13 -13.11 -9.64
N ALA A 34 -19.31 -13.90 -10.34
CA ALA A 34 -19.69 -14.49 -11.62
C ALA A 34 -20.76 -15.59 -11.49
N GLU A 35 -20.84 -16.26 -10.35
CA GLU A 35 -21.82 -17.31 -10.06
C GLU A 35 -23.17 -16.73 -9.59
N LEU A 36 -23.12 -15.75 -8.68
CA LEU A 36 -24.31 -15.24 -7.99
C LEU A 36 -25.02 -14.12 -8.75
N LEU A 37 -24.31 -13.38 -9.63
CA LEU A 37 -24.93 -12.32 -10.42
C LEU A 37 -25.50 -12.87 -11.74
N PRO A 38 -26.69 -12.42 -12.16
CA PRO A 38 -27.33 -12.89 -13.40
C PRO A 38 -26.49 -12.67 -14.67
N ASP A 39 -25.70 -11.59 -14.67
CA ASP A 39 -24.77 -11.28 -15.75
C ASP A 39 -23.37 -11.77 -15.39
N LYS A 40 -22.95 -12.87 -16.01
CA LYS A 40 -21.65 -13.51 -15.78
C LYS A 40 -20.45 -12.61 -16.12
N ASN A 41 -20.65 -11.53 -16.88
CA ASN A 41 -19.60 -10.54 -17.14
C ASN A 41 -19.33 -9.63 -15.93
N LYS A 42 -20.22 -9.62 -14.92
CA LYS A 42 -20.08 -8.86 -13.67
C LYS A 42 -19.11 -9.46 -12.65
N GLY A 43 -18.48 -10.60 -12.95
CA GLY A 43 -17.39 -11.12 -12.13
C GLY A 43 -16.16 -10.20 -12.11
N TRP A 44 -16.03 -9.33 -13.11
CA TRP A 44 -14.94 -8.36 -13.18
C TRP A 44 -15.21 -7.11 -12.35
N TYR A 45 -14.19 -6.62 -11.66
CA TYR A 45 -14.23 -5.39 -10.87
C TYR A 45 -12.85 -4.73 -10.80
N PRO A 46 -12.75 -3.41 -10.60
CA PRO A 46 -11.45 -2.74 -10.46
C PRO A 46 -10.61 -3.30 -9.30
N SER A 47 -9.30 -3.49 -9.53
CA SER A 47 -8.29 -4.06 -8.60
C SER A 47 -8.24 -5.58 -8.41
N CYS A 48 -9.12 -6.35 -9.05
CA CYS A 48 -9.10 -7.82 -9.04
C CYS A 48 -7.75 -8.45 -9.46
N ASN A 49 -6.97 -7.78 -10.32
CA ASN A 49 -5.63 -8.19 -10.75
C ASN A 49 -4.49 -7.37 -10.11
N SER A 50 -4.81 -6.42 -9.23
CA SER A 50 -3.79 -5.61 -8.58
C SER A 50 -3.14 -6.41 -7.45
N LYS A 51 -1.81 -6.46 -7.41
CA LYS A 51 -1.07 -7.11 -6.31
C LYS A 51 -1.40 -6.49 -4.96
N ALA A 52 -1.33 -7.26 -3.89
CA ALA A 52 -1.52 -6.76 -2.52
C ALA A 52 -0.55 -5.62 -2.20
N HIS A 53 -1.06 -4.53 -1.63
CA HIS A 53 -0.26 -3.41 -1.15
C HIS A 53 -1.09 -2.50 -0.25
N VAL A 54 -0.40 -1.70 0.56
CA VAL A 54 -0.94 -0.56 1.30
C VAL A 54 -0.38 0.70 0.67
N THR A 55 -1.22 1.49 0.03
CA THR A 55 -0.81 2.76 -0.59
C THR A 55 -0.37 3.76 0.47
N ILE A 56 0.71 4.50 0.20
CA ILE A 56 1.16 5.63 1.02
C ILE A 56 0.86 6.93 0.27
N CYS A 57 1.47 7.11 -0.89
CA CYS A 57 1.27 8.26 -1.76
C CYS A 57 1.65 7.93 -3.22
N ALA A 58 1.31 8.84 -4.13
CA ALA A 58 1.73 8.81 -5.52
C ALA A 58 2.09 10.21 -6.02
N PHE A 59 2.96 10.27 -7.02
CA PHE A 59 3.38 11.50 -7.69
C PHE A 59 3.73 11.23 -9.17
N GLU A 60 3.81 12.30 -9.93
CA GLU A 60 4.30 12.28 -11.31
C GLU A 60 5.68 12.93 -11.37
N ALA A 61 6.61 12.23 -12.02
CA ALA A 61 8.00 12.66 -12.09
C ALA A 61 8.69 12.15 -13.36
N ASP A 62 9.71 12.88 -13.81
CA ASP A 62 10.72 12.30 -14.68
C ASP A 62 11.71 11.44 -13.88
N ALA A 63 12.70 10.85 -14.55
CA ALA A 63 13.68 10.00 -13.89
C ALA A 63 14.54 10.78 -12.87
N CYS A 64 14.85 12.05 -13.11
CA CYS A 64 15.68 12.86 -12.24
C CYS A 64 14.97 13.16 -10.91
N LYS A 65 13.72 13.64 -11.00
CA LYS A 65 12.88 13.92 -9.84
C LYS A 65 12.57 12.65 -9.04
N LEU A 66 12.43 11.49 -9.70
CA LEU A 66 12.32 10.21 -9.01
C LEU A 66 13.59 9.85 -8.22
N THR A 67 14.77 9.97 -8.83
CA THR A 67 16.04 9.66 -8.15
C THR A 67 16.21 10.51 -6.89
N MET A 68 15.97 11.82 -6.99
CA MET A 68 16.04 12.73 -5.84
C MET A 68 15.04 12.35 -4.73
N ALA A 69 13.83 11.93 -5.10
CA ALA A 69 12.82 11.48 -4.13
C ALA A 69 13.26 10.18 -3.40
N ILE A 70 13.87 9.25 -4.13
CA ILE A 70 14.39 7.99 -3.56
C ILE A 70 15.55 8.28 -2.60
N GLU A 71 16.50 9.13 -2.99
CA GLU A 71 17.64 9.53 -2.16
C GLU A 71 17.18 10.19 -0.85
N ALA A 72 16.25 11.15 -0.92
CA ALA A 72 15.68 11.81 0.26
C ALA A 72 14.99 10.81 1.22
N LEU A 73 14.30 9.80 0.66
CA LEU A 73 13.70 8.74 1.46
C LEU A 73 14.74 7.81 2.07
N GLN A 74 15.80 7.43 1.35
CA GLN A 74 16.87 6.60 1.90
C GLN A 74 17.52 7.26 3.12
N GLU A 75 17.79 8.57 3.05
CA GLU A 75 18.33 9.35 4.16
C GLU A 75 17.35 9.46 5.33
N THR A 76 16.05 9.63 5.06
CA THR A 76 15.06 9.79 6.13
C THR A 76 14.77 8.46 6.83
N LEU A 77 14.62 7.39 6.06
CA LEU A 77 14.10 6.10 6.53
C LEU A 77 15.15 5.23 7.25
N VAL A 78 16.40 5.69 7.29
CA VAL A 78 17.50 5.04 8.03
C VAL A 78 17.20 4.87 9.54
N TYR A 79 16.46 5.80 10.15
CA TYR A 79 16.09 5.75 11.56
C TYR A 79 14.77 5.01 11.83
N GLU A 80 14.06 4.63 10.77
CA GLU A 80 12.78 3.96 10.92
C GLU A 80 12.97 2.49 11.28
N ARG A 81 12.03 1.96 12.07
CA ARG A 81 12.09 0.60 12.60
C ARG A 81 11.13 -0.31 11.84
N SER A 82 11.63 -1.47 11.47
CA SER A 82 10.83 -2.55 10.90
C SER A 82 9.93 -3.16 11.96
N GLN A 83 8.71 -3.51 11.60
CA GLN A 83 7.76 -4.11 12.53
C GLN A 83 6.85 -5.09 11.80
N TYR A 84 6.50 -6.20 12.47
CA TYR A 84 5.40 -7.04 12.04
C TYR A 84 4.08 -6.28 12.16
N VAL A 85 3.32 -6.27 11.07
CA VAL A 85 1.98 -5.69 10.99
C VAL A 85 0.98 -6.80 10.73
N TYR A 86 -0.20 -6.66 11.32
CA TYR A 86 -1.27 -7.66 11.31
C TYR A 86 -2.55 -7.04 10.79
N PHE A 87 -3.28 -7.82 9.99
CA PHE A 87 -4.54 -7.49 9.37
C PHE A 87 -5.51 -8.65 9.60
N ASP A 88 -6.63 -8.36 10.25
CA ASP A 88 -7.47 -9.37 10.89
C ASP A 88 -8.96 -9.28 10.54
N HIS A 89 -9.36 -8.25 9.79
CA HIS A 89 -10.76 -8.09 9.42
C HIS A 89 -10.93 -7.44 8.05
N PHE A 90 -12.10 -7.70 7.46
CA PHE A 90 -12.57 -6.98 6.30
C PHE A 90 -13.35 -5.74 6.71
N SER A 91 -13.31 -4.71 5.87
CA SER A 91 -14.15 -3.51 6.00
C SER A 91 -14.42 -2.91 4.63
N SER A 92 -15.21 -1.84 4.60
CA SER A 92 -15.57 -1.16 3.37
C SER A 92 -15.67 0.35 3.53
N PHE A 93 -15.37 1.09 2.45
CA PHE A 93 -15.67 2.52 2.35
C PHE A 93 -16.96 2.74 1.57
N ALA A 94 -17.64 3.87 1.82
CA ALA A 94 -18.90 4.23 1.16
C ALA A 94 -18.80 4.25 -0.38
N GLY A 95 -17.61 4.48 -0.95
CA GLY A 95 -17.36 4.46 -2.39
C GLY A 95 -17.19 3.06 -3.02
N GLY A 96 -17.67 2.00 -2.37
CA GLY A 96 -17.62 0.63 -2.91
C GLY A 96 -16.23 -0.01 -2.84
N ALA A 97 -15.35 0.45 -1.96
CA ALA A 97 -14.09 -0.24 -1.71
C ALA A 97 -14.29 -1.30 -0.63
N PHE A 98 -13.91 -2.55 -0.91
CA PHE A 98 -13.85 -3.65 0.05
C PHE A 98 -12.37 -4.02 0.28
N TYR A 99 -11.94 -4.10 1.52
CA TYR A 99 -10.52 -4.17 1.86
C TYR A 99 -10.25 -4.98 3.12
N ILE A 100 -9.00 -5.42 3.26
CA ILE A 100 -8.45 -5.96 4.51
C ILE A 100 -7.91 -4.78 5.33
N ALA A 101 -8.38 -4.66 6.56
CA ALA A 101 -8.00 -3.62 7.50
C ALA A 101 -6.93 -4.12 8.49
N PRO A 102 -5.96 -3.27 8.86
CA PRO A 102 -4.99 -3.61 9.89
C PRO A 102 -5.61 -3.60 11.29
N THR A 103 -4.99 -4.33 12.21
CA THR A 103 -5.26 -4.17 13.66
C THR A 103 -4.98 -2.73 14.10
N VAL A 104 -5.52 -2.30 15.24
CA VAL A 104 -5.31 -0.94 15.77
C VAL A 104 -3.82 -0.59 15.91
N HIS A 105 -3.00 -1.53 16.40
CA HIS A 105 -1.56 -1.33 16.55
C HIS A 105 -0.84 -1.25 15.20
N ALA A 106 -1.15 -2.15 14.28
CA ALA A 106 -0.59 -2.11 12.93
C ALA A 106 -1.00 -0.84 12.19
N ARG A 107 -2.24 -0.38 12.35
CA ARG A 107 -2.75 0.88 11.79
C ARG A 107 -1.92 2.06 12.27
N SER A 108 -1.73 2.19 13.59
CA SER A 108 -0.94 3.30 14.16
C SER A 108 0.48 3.32 13.59
N TYR A 109 1.15 2.17 13.61
CA TYR A 109 2.50 2.02 13.06
C TYR A 109 2.57 2.41 11.58
N LEU A 110 1.66 1.87 10.75
CA LEU A 110 1.63 2.14 9.31
C LEU A 110 1.35 3.62 9.02
N LYS A 111 0.44 4.27 9.76
CA LYS A 111 0.17 5.71 9.62
C LYS A 111 1.41 6.53 9.97
N ASP A 112 2.16 6.17 11.01
CA ASP A 112 3.36 6.91 11.40
C ASP A 112 4.49 6.76 10.38
N ARG A 113 4.69 5.55 9.81
CA ARG A 113 5.64 5.36 8.70
C ARG A 113 5.19 6.07 7.42
N ALA A 114 3.90 5.97 7.06
CA ALA A 114 3.34 6.66 5.90
C ALA A 114 3.51 8.19 6.01
N ARG A 115 3.25 8.77 7.19
CA ARG A 115 3.47 10.20 7.44
C ARG A 115 4.92 10.61 7.21
N LYS A 116 5.89 9.79 7.61
CA LYS A 116 7.31 10.09 7.38
C LYS A 116 7.63 10.13 5.89
N VAL A 117 7.17 9.13 5.13
CA VAL A 117 7.32 9.11 3.67
C VAL A 117 6.67 10.33 3.03
N VAL A 118 5.43 10.65 3.40
CA VAL A 118 4.70 11.81 2.87
C VAL A 118 5.41 13.12 3.20
N GLN A 119 5.89 13.30 4.43
CA GLN A 119 6.63 14.50 4.86
C GLN A 119 7.91 14.68 4.03
N THR A 120 8.70 13.62 3.86
CA THR A 120 9.91 13.65 3.02
C THR A 120 9.58 14.00 1.57
N LEU A 121 8.46 13.48 1.05
CA LEU A 121 8.09 13.65 -0.36
C LEU A 121 7.21 14.88 -0.63
N THR A 122 6.90 15.71 0.37
CA THR A 122 5.95 16.82 0.18
C THR A 122 6.44 17.84 -0.85
N GLU A 123 7.75 18.00 -1.01
CA GLU A 123 8.36 18.90 -2.00
C GLU A 123 8.29 18.38 -3.45
N PHE A 124 7.80 17.16 -3.66
CA PHE A 124 7.77 16.50 -4.97
C PHE A 124 6.39 16.52 -5.66
N ASP A 125 5.47 17.39 -5.21
CA ASP A 125 4.12 17.56 -5.76
C ASP A 125 3.31 16.24 -5.76
N LEU A 126 2.98 15.76 -4.56
CA LEU A 126 2.17 14.55 -4.40
C LEU A 126 0.76 14.74 -5.02
N ILE A 127 0.36 13.81 -5.87
CA ILE A 127 -0.97 13.82 -6.52
C ILE A 127 -2.00 12.98 -5.76
N GLU A 128 -1.55 12.09 -4.88
CA GLU A 128 -2.40 11.23 -4.07
C GLU A 128 -1.71 10.94 -2.73
N ILE A 129 -2.46 11.02 -1.64
CA ILE A 129 -2.02 10.63 -0.30
C ILE A 129 -3.11 9.72 0.27
N SER A 130 -2.72 8.54 0.76
CA SER A 130 -3.62 7.63 1.45
C SER A 130 -3.60 7.93 2.95
N ASP A 131 -4.74 8.31 3.51
CA ASP A 131 -4.86 8.58 4.95
C ASP A 131 -5.10 7.30 5.77
N GLU A 132 -5.75 6.30 5.19
CA GLU A 132 -6.12 5.08 5.90
C GLU A 132 -5.41 3.85 5.34
N PRO A 133 -4.49 3.23 6.10
CA PRO A 133 -3.80 2.02 5.67
C PRO A 133 -4.79 0.86 5.46
N HIS A 134 -4.82 0.29 4.26
CA HIS A 134 -5.66 -0.86 3.93
C HIS A 134 -5.08 -1.63 2.73
N ILE A 135 -5.48 -2.89 2.57
CA ILE A 135 -5.19 -3.68 1.37
C ILE A 135 -6.48 -3.91 0.60
N SER A 136 -6.62 -3.30 -0.59
CA SER A 136 -7.85 -3.43 -1.38
C SER A 136 -8.05 -4.86 -1.89
N ILE A 137 -9.24 -5.41 -1.65
CA ILE A 137 -9.74 -6.64 -2.28
C ILE A 137 -10.55 -6.31 -3.53
N GLY A 138 -11.44 -5.31 -3.44
CA GLY A 138 -12.20 -4.78 -4.57
C GLY A 138 -12.38 -3.27 -4.44
N ARG A 139 -12.42 -2.56 -5.57
CA ARG A 139 -12.65 -1.11 -5.62
C ARG A 139 -13.81 -0.82 -6.56
N ARG A 140 -14.61 0.20 -6.24
CA ARG A 140 -15.81 0.57 -7.02
C ARG A 140 -16.73 -0.64 -7.25
N LEU A 141 -16.92 -1.44 -6.21
CA LEU A 141 -17.95 -2.47 -6.18
C LEU A 141 -19.30 -1.79 -6.06
N GLU A 142 -20.25 -2.21 -6.89
CA GLU A 142 -21.65 -1.83 -6.74
C GLU A 142 -22.20 -2.38 -5.40
N PRO A 143 -23.28 -1.79 -4.84
CA PRO A 143 -23.82 -2.22 -3.55
C PRO A 143 -24.08 -3.74 -3.45
N GLU A 144 -24.65 -4.35 -4.48
CA GLU A 144 -24.90 -5.80 -4.55
C GLU A 144 -23.59 -6.61 -4.51
N GLN A 145 -22.56 -6.16 -5.24
CA GLN A 145 -21.25 -6.81 -5.25
C GLN A 145 -20.56 -6.71 -3.87
N LEU A 146 -20.78 -5.58 -3.18
CA LEU A 146 -20.24 -5.34 -1.85
C LEU A 146 -20.89 -6.26 -0.81
N GLU A 147 -22.21 -6.47 -0.88
CA GLU A 147 -22.90 -7.42 0.00
C GLU A 147 -22.41 -8.86 -0.23
N ILE A 148 -22.27 -9.28 -1.49
CA ILE A 148 -21.66 -10.59 -1.81
C ILE A 148 -20.25 -10.69 -1.22
N ALA A 149 -19.42 -9.63 -1.33
CA ALA A 149 -18.08 -9.64 -0.77
C ALA A 149 -18.07 -9.87 0.76
N LYS A 150 -18.96 -9.19 1.49
CA LYS A 150 -19.12 -9.34 2.95
C LYS A 150 -19.58 -10.74 3.34
N GLU A 151 -20.47 -11.35 2.57
CA GLU A 151 -21.00 -12.69 2.85
C GLU A 151 -19.98 -13.81 2.60
N GLN A 152 -19.19 -13.67 1.53
CA GLN A 152 -18.25 -14.69 1.07
C GLN A 152 -16.90 -14.64 1.78
N LEU A 153 -16.45 -13.43 2.17
CA LEU A 153 -15.16 -13.22 2.80
C LEU A 153 -15.36 -12.81 4.26
N ARG A 154 -15.34 -13.80 5.15
CA ARG A 154 -15.73 -13.62 6.57
C ARG A 154 -14.56 -13.43 7.53
N SER A 155 -13.41 -14.00 7.23
CA SER A 155 -12.21 -13.88 8.06
C SER A 155 -10.96 -13.85 7.21
N VAL A 156 -9.93 -13.24 7.78
CA VAL A 156 -8.63 -13.06 7.17
C VAL A 156 -7.60 -12.99 8.27
N ASP A 157 -6.45 -13.60 8.03
CA ASP A 157 -5.28 -13.49 8.88
C ASP A 157 -4.10 -13.25 7.93
N LEU A 158 -3.69 -11.98 7.84
CA LEU A 158 -2.56 -11.56 7.04
C LEU A 158 -1.60 -10.81 7.95
N SER A 159 -0.35 -11.25 7.95
CA SER A 159 0.73 -10.52 8.60
C SER A 159 1.96 -10.49 7.70
N PHE A 160 2.78 -9.47 7.87
CA PHE A 160 4.07 -9.38 7.23
C PHE A 160 5.01 -8.46 8.01
N MET A 161 6.32 -8.66 7.83
CA MET A 161 7.32 -7.73 8.32
C MET A 161 7.36 -6.49 7.42
N CYS A 162 6.85 -5.36 7.91
CA CYS A 162 7.01 -4.09 7.22
C CYS A 162 8.44 -3.60 7.43
N LYS A 163 9.29 -3.83 6.42
CA LYS A 163 10.74 -3.53 6.46
C LYS A 163 11.15 -2.32 5.62
N GLY A 164 10.21 -1.64 4.97
CA GLY A 164 10.53 -0.56 4.04
C GLY A 164 9.39 -0.24 3.08
N VAL A 165 9.69 0.61 2.11
CA VAL A 165 8.76 1.15 1.12
C VAL A 165 9.12 0.61 -0.26
N HIS A 166 8.15 0.04 -0.96
CA HIS A 166 8.32 -0.31 -2.36
C HIS A 166 7.97 0.89 -3.24
N VAL A 167 8.79 1.12 -4.25
CA VAL A 167 8.55 2.11 -5.30
C VAL A 167 8.03 1.37 -6.52
N ARG A 168 6.90 1.84 -7.06
CA ARG A 168 6.28 1.22 -8.23
C ARG A 168 6.00 2.25 -9.31
N GLN A 169 6.18 1.86 -10.57
CA GLN A 169 5.86 2.67 -11.74
C GLN A 169 4.60 2.12 -12.41
N TYR A 170 3.68 3.02 -12.76
CA TYR A 170 2.54 2.66 -13.60
C TYR A 170 3.01 2.36 -15.02
N LYS A 171 2.62 1.20 -15.56
CA LYS A 171 2.85 0.78 -16.93
C LYS A 171 1.55 0.94 -17.72
N PRO A 172 1.42 1.98 -18.58
CA PRO A 172 0.18 2.24 -19.32
C PRO A 172 -0.27 1.05 -20.16
N ASP A 173 0.67 0.36 -20.80
CA ASP A 173 0.39 -0.79 -21.67
C ASP A 173 -0.22 -1.98 -20.92
N LEU A 174 0.08 -2.10 -19.62
CA LEU A 174 -0.42 -3.17 -18.75
C LEU A 174 -1.62 -2.73 -17.91
N GLY A 175 -1.88 -1.43 -17.82
CA GLY A 175 -2.85 -0.85 -16.89
C GLY A 175 -2.55 -1.13 -15.42
N GLN A 176 -1.29 -1.40 -15.07
CA GLN A 176 -0.86 -1.89 -13.76
C GLN A 176 0.45 -1.24 -13.29
N TYR A 177 0.74 -1.39 -12.00
CA TYR A 177 2.00 -0.96 -11.41
C TYR A 177 3.00 -2.11 -11.34
N GLU A 178 4.25 -1.83 -11.68
CA GLU A 178 5.38 -2.73 -11.48
C GLU A 178 6.34 -2.16 -10.44
N ILE A 179 6.90 -3.02 -9.60
CA ILE A 179 7.94 -2.63 -8.64
C ILE A 179 9.21 -2.31 -9.41
N ILE A 180 9.81 -1.16 -9.11
CA ILE A 180 11.07 -0.72 -9.71
C ILE A 180 12.18 -0.56 -8.66
N ASP A 181 11.82 -0.38 -7.39
CA ASP A 181 12.80 -0.22 -6.30
C ASP A 181 12.19 -0.58 -4.93
N PHE A 182 13.04 -0.75 -3.93
CA PHE A 182 12.69 -0.98 -2.54
C PHE A 182 13.64 -0.23 -1.59
N ILE A 183 13.07 0.67 -0.79
CA ILE A 183 13.79 1.49 0.18
C ILE A 183 13.62 0.87 1.57
N GLN A 184 14.71 0.32 2.11
CA GLN A 184 14.70 -0.37 3.39
C GLN A 184 14.72 0.59 4.58
N PHE A 185 14.01 0.25 5.65
CA PHE A 185 14.16 0.89 6.96
C PHE A 185 15.51 0.51 7.59
N GLY A 186 16.31 1.51 7.96
CA GLY A 186 17.68 1.28 8.43
C GLY A 186 17.78 0.70 9.85
N ASN A 187 16.70 0.75 10.63
CA ASN A 187 16.66 0.27 12.02
C ASN A 187 17.74 0.89 12.94
N GLN A 188 18.21 2.10 12.65
CA GLN A 188 19.18 2.76 13.49
C GLN A 188 18.53 3.32 14.77
N SER A 189 19.28 3.43 15.86
CA SER A 189 18.85 4.18 17.04
C SER A 189 19.11 5.66 16.81
N LYS A 190 18.18 6.51 17.23
CA LYS A 190 18.45 7.95 17.36
C LYS A 190 19.21 8.19 18.67
N GLU A 191 20.38 7.58 18.87
CA GLU A 191 21.21 7.88 20.04
C GLU A 191 22.11 9.10 19.74
N ASN A 192 22.02 10.11 20.61
CA ASN A 192 22.92 11.25 20.81
C ASN A 192 23.01 12.36 19.73
N SER A 193 21.92 13.09 19.50
CA SER A 193 22.01 14.46 18.93
C SER A 193 21.60 15.58 19.91
N GLY A 194 21.50 15.32 21.22
CA GLY A 194 21.10 16.38 22.17
C GLY A 194 21.26 16.17 23.67
N GLN A 195 21.95 15.14 24.16
CA GLN A 195 22.23 15.07 25.61
C GLN A 195 23.46 15.92 25.94
N LEU A 196 23.21 17.11 26.50
CA LEU A 196 24.21 17.88 27.25
C LEU A 196 24.77 16.97 28.36
N ALA A 197 26.04 16.60 28.23
CA ALA A 197 26.77 15.92 29.28
C ALA A 197 26.92 16.88 30.47
N PHE A 198 26.16 16.67 31.54
CA PHE A 198 26.47 17.29 32.82
C PHE A 198 27.77 16.66 33.34
N LYS A 199 28.83 17.47 33.36
CA LYS A 199 30.06 17.15 34.07
C LYS A 199 29.79 17.36 35.56
N PHE A 200 29.86 16.28 36.33
CA PHE A 200 30.04 16.33 37.77
C PHE A 200 31.53 16.47 38.08
#